data_AF-A0A7J8YV97-F1
#
_entry.id   AF-A0A7J8YV97-F1
#
_cell.length_a   1.000
_cell.length_b   1.000
_cell.length_c   1.000
_cell.angle_alpha   90.00
_cell.angle_beta   90.00
_cell.angle_gamma   90.00
#
_symmetry.space_group_name_H-M   'P 1'
#
loop_
_entity.id
_entity.type
_entity.pdbx_description
1 polymer ?
#
loop_
_entity_poly.entity_id
_entity_poly.type
_entity_poly.pdbx_seq_one_letter_code
_entity_poly.pdbx_strand_id
1 'polypeptide(L)'
;MEYWFCEGLLNEFDRISEAQMQGDNIICSLISACLLENDGEIDGEDCVKMHDEIRDITLWITRQFEATENNFFVKAGAQLFQEPDVKA
;
A
#
# COMPACT_ATOMS: atom_id res chain seq x y z
N MET A 1 7.37 -4.35 -1.01
CA MET A 1 6.85 -5.69 -1.41
C MET A 1 6.60 -6.64 -0.24
N GLU A 2 7.45 -6.67 0.79
CA GLU A 2 7.32 -7.60 1.94
C GLU A 2 5.92 -7.57 2.59
N TYR A 3 5.34 -6.38 2.78
CA TYR A 3 3.98 -6.24 3.30
C TYR A 3 2.92 -6.98 2.46
N TRP A 4 3.02 -6.97 1.13
CA TRP A 4 2.06 -7.67 0.27
C TRP A 4 2.19 -9.20 0.37
N PHE A 5 3.36 -9.72 0.71
CA PHE A 5 3.53 -11.13 1.07
C PHE A 5 2.89 -11.45 2.42
N CYS A 6 3.08 -10.60 3.43
CA CYS A 6 2.47 -10.77 4.75
C CYS A 6 0.93 -10.75 4.69
N GLU A 7 0.35 -9.86 3.87
CA GLU A 7 -1.09 -9.77 3.61
C GLU A 7 -1.60 -10.86 2.66
N GLY A 8 -0.71 -11.68 2.10
CA GLY A 8 -1.06 -12.78 1.21
C GLY A 8 -1.55 -12.38 -0.19
N LEU A 9 -1.36 -11.13 -0.59
CA LEU A 9 -1.75 -10.59 -1.90
C LEU A 9 -1.00 -11.25 -3.07
N LEU A 10 0.19 -11.80 -2.81
CA LEU A 10 1.06 -12.43 -3.82
C LEU A 10 1.21 -13.94 -3.62
N ASN A 11 0.32 -14.58 -2.86
CA ASN A 11 0.41 -16.02 -2.52
C ASN A 11 0.11 -16.96 -3.69
N GLU A 12 -0.36 -16.45 -4.83
CA GLU A 12 -0.65 -17.28 -6.01
C GLU A 12 0.60 -17.80 -6.73
N PHE A 13 1.79 -17.30 -6.36
CA PHE A 13 3.06 -17.65 -7.00
C PHE A 13 3.91 -18.57 -6.12
N ASP A 14 4.36 -19.68 -6.68
CA ASP A 14 5.23 -20.64 -5.99
C ASP A 14 6.67 -20.11 -5.80
N ARG A 15 7.09 -19.13 -6.62
CA ARG A 15 8.45 -18.59 -6.64
C ARG A 15 8.44 -17.12 -6.26
N ILE A 16 9.28 -16.77 -5.28
CA ILE A 16 9.44 -15.39 -4.81
C ILE A 16 9.78 -14.44 -5.97
N SER A 17 10.64 -14.84 -6.89
CA SER A 17 11.00 -14.00 -8.05
C SER A 17 9.82 -13.70 -8.98
N GLU A 18 8.88 -14.64 -9.13
CA GLU A 18 7.69 -14.45 -9.97
C GLU A 18 6.69 -13.53 -9.28
N ALA A 19 6.47 -13.73 -7.98
CA ALA A 19 5.69 -12.83 -7.14
C ALA A 19 6.26 -11.40 -7.16
N GLN A 20 7.58 -11.26 -7.11
CA GLN A 20 8.24 -9.95 -7.14
C GLN A 20 8.03 -9.24 -8.47
N MET A 21 8.27 -9.94 -9.59
CA MET A 21 8.02 -9.40 -10.92
C MET A 21 6.56 -8.99 -11.11
N GLN A 22 5.62 -9.75 -10.55
CA GLN A 22 4.21 -9.39 -10.58
C GLN A 22 3.92 -8.15 -9.73
N GLY A 23 4.53 -8.05 -8.54
CA GLY A 23 4.45 -6.85 -7.70
C GLY A 23 4.91 -5.60 -8.46
N ASP A 24 6.05 -5.68 -9.13
CA ASP A 24 6.59 -4.59 -9.95
C ASP A 24 5.65 -4.23 -11.10
N ASN A 25 5.07 -5.21 -11.79
CA ASN A 25 4.08 -4.97 -12.85
C ASN A 25 2.82 -4.26 -12.34
N ILE A 26 2.34 -4.62 -11.15
CA ILE A 26 1.20 -3.97 -10.51
C ILE A 26 1.54 -2.51 -10.19
N ILE A 27 2.69 -2.25 -9.57
CA ILE A 27 3.14 -0.89 -9.27
C ILE A 27 3.26 -0.05 -10.54
N CYS A 28 3.91 -0.57 -11.58
CA CYS A 28 4.03 0.09 -12.89
C CYS A 28 2.66 0.42 -13.51
N SER A 29 1.69 -0.50 -13.38
CA SER A 29 0.32 -0.30 -13.88
C SER A 29 -0.42 0.80 -13.10
N LEU A 30 -0.27 0.83 -11.78
CA LEU A 30 -0.86 1.85 -10.92
C LEU A 30 -0.26 3.24 -11.17
N ILE A 31 1.05 3.32 -11.41
CA ILE A 31 1.71 4.56 -11.84
C ILE A 31 1.16 5.01 -13.20
N SER A 32 1.06 4.09 -14.17
CA SER A 32 0.53 4.38 -15.51
C SER A 32 -0.92 4.85 -15.49
N ALA A 33 -1.70 4.39 -14.50
CA ALA A 33 -3.08 4.81 -14.26
C ALA A 33 -3.21 6.11 -13.44
N CYS A 34 -2.08 6.75 -13.08
CA CYS A 34 -2.02 7.93 -12.20
C CYS A 34 -2.62 7.72 -10.81
N LEU A 35 -2.63 6.47 -10.32
CA LEU A 35 -3.06 6.13 -8.96
C LEU A 35 -1.90 6.18 -7.95
N LEU A 36 -0.67 6.00 -8.46
CA LEU A 36 0.58 6.19 -7.74
C LEU A 36 1.46 7.18 -8.49
N GLU A 37 2.28 7.90 -7.75
CA GLU A 37 3.34 8.76 -8.26
C GLU A 37 4.69 8.20 -7.78
N ASN A 38 5.69 8.19 -8.67
CA ASN A 38 7.05 7.81 -8.31
C ASN A 38 7.68 8.93 -7.47
N ASP A 39 8.17 8.60 -6.28
CA ASP A 39 8.77 9.56 -5.34
C ASP A 39 10.30 9.51 -5.35
N GLY A 40 10.89 8.77 -6.30
CA GLY A 40 12.32 8.56 -6.43
C GLY A 40 12.86 7.51 -5.46
N GLU A 41 14.17 7.54 -5.28
CA GLU A 41 14.89 6.67 -4.35
C GLU A 41 15.00 7.35 -2.99
N ILE A 42 14.55 6.67 -1.93
CA ILE A 42 14.66 7.11 -0.54
C ILE A 42 15.40 6.01 0.22
N ASP A 43 16.50 6.36 0.89
CA ASP A 43 17.35 5.43 1.66
C ASP A 43 17.83 4.18 0.89
N GLY A 44 17.95 4.27 -0.43
CA GLY A 44 18.39 3.15 -1.28
C GLY A 44 17.24 2.33 -1.89
N GLU A 45 15.98 2.73 -1.64
CA GLU A 45 14.80 2.01 -2.11
C GLU A 45 13.90 2.89 -2.99
N ASP A 46 13.45 2.33 -4.12
CA ASP A 46 12.47 2.97 -4.99
C ASP A 46 11.12 3.14 -4.27
N CYS A 47 10.68 4.38 -4.16
CA CYS A 47 9.50 4.77 -3.40
C CYS A 47 8.38 5.30 -4.31
N VAL A 48 7.15 5.09 -3.88
CA VAL A 48 5.93 5.56 -4.55
C VAL A 48 4.98 6.15 -3.52
N LYS A 49 4.18 7.13 -3.92
CA LYS A 49 3.16 7.78 -3.09
C LYS A 49 1.80 7.79 -3.75
N MET A 50 0.74 7.82 -2.96
CA MET A 50 -0.62 8.09 -3.42
C MET A 50 -0.93 9.58 -3.28
N HIS A 51 -1.64 10.14 -4.26
CA HIS A 51 -2.23 11.46 -4.11
C HIS A 51 -3.31 11.44 -3.02
N ASP A 52 -3.45 12.55 -2.28
CA ASP A 52 -4.40 12.66 -1.17
C ASP A 52 -5.84 12.41 -1.62
N GLU A 53 -6.22 12.86 -2.81
CA GLU A 53 -7.54 12.64 -3.42
C GLU A 53 -7.82 11.16 -3.69
N ILE A 54 -6.80 10.41 -4.15
CA ILE A 54 -6.91 8.96 -4.39
C ILE A 54 -6.98 8.22 -3.07
N ARG A 55 -6.19 8.64 -2.06
CA ARG A 55 -6.23 8.06 -0.71
C ARG A 55 -7.62 8.18 -0.09
N ASP A 56 -8.26 9.33 -0.22
CA ASP A 56 -9.59 9.56 0.33
C ASP A 56 -10.66 8.69 -0.34
N ILE A 57 -10.57 8.49 -1.66
CA ILE A 57 -11.46 7.60 -2.41
C ILE A 57 -11.24 6.14 -2.00
N THR A 58 -9.99 5.70 -1.89
CA THR A 58 -9.66 4.35 -1.42
C THR A 58 -10.20 4.11 -0.01
N LEU A 59 -10.00 5.06 0.91
CA LEU A 59 -10.53 4.96 2.27
C LEU A 59 -12.07 4.89 2.29
N TRP A 60 -12.74 5.66 1.43
CA TRP A 60 -14.19 5.58 1.29
C TRP A 60 -14.62 4.19 0.79
N ILE A 61 -13.99 3.65 -0.25
CA ILE A 61 -14.31 2.31 -0.79
C ILE A 61 -14.07 1.23 0.26
N THR A 62 -12.90 1.21 0.89
CA THR A 62 -12.54 0.28 1.97
C THR A 62 -13.60 0.27 3.06
N ARG A 63 -14.02 1.45 3.55
CA ARG A 63 -15.08 1.55 4.57
C ARG A 63 -16.45 1.07 4.11
N GLN A 64 -16.77 1.22 2.83
CA GLN A 64 -18.08 0.85 2.29
C GLN A 64 -18.18 -0.65 1.97
N PHE A 65 -17.07 -1.31 1.66
CA PHE A 65 -17.07 -2.66 1.08
C PHE A 65 -16.27 -3.70 1.87
N GLU A 66 -15.40 -3.31 2.79
CA GLU A 66 -14.77 -4.27 3.70
C GLU A 66 -15.76 -4.72 4.78
N ALA A 67 -15.72 -6.00 5.12
CA ALA A 67 -16.34 -6.47 6.35
C ALA A 67 -15.80 -5.63 7.51
N THR A 68 -16.66 -5.25 8.46
CA THR A 68 -16.40 -4.35 9.60
C THR A 68 -15.11 -4.63 10.41
N GLU A 69 -14.45 -5.76 10.17
CA GLU A 69 -13.26 -6.26 10.85
C GLU A 69 -11.93 -5.68 10.33
N ASN A 70 -11.88 -5.04 9.15
CA ASN A 70 -10.64 -4.46 8.57
C ASN A 70 -10.60 -2.91 8.53
N ASN A 71 -11.37 -2.24 9.39
CA ASN A 71 -11.35 -0.78 9.46
C ASN A 71 -10.06 -0.25 10.09
N PHE A 72 -9.03 0.02 9.28
CA PHE A 72 -7.82 0.71 9.75
C PHE A 72 -8.06 2.21 9.91
N PHE A 73 -7.95 2.70 11.15
CA PHE A 73 -7.98 4.14 11.47
C PHE A 73 -6.59 4.75 11.30
N VAL A 74 -6.16 4.99 10.07
CA VAL A 74 -4.91 5.73 9.85
C VAL A 74 -5.23 7.22 9.78
N LYS A 75 -4.65 8.00 10.70
CA LYS A 75 -4.66 9.48 10.63
C LYS A 75 -3.48 9.95 9.78
N ALA A 76 -3.76 10.35 8.54
CA ALA A 76 -2.76 10.98 7.68
C ALA A 76 -2.26 12.31 8.26
N GLY A 77 -1.02 12.70 7.94
CA GLY A 77 -0.42 13.97 8.36
C GLY A 77 0.10 14.02 9.81
N ALA A 78 0.12 12.90 10.52
CA ALA A 78 0.64 12.83 11.88
C ALA A 78 2.18 12.75 11.96
N GLN A 79 2.87 12.57 10.83
CA GLN A 79 4.34 12.40 10.75
C GLN A 79 4.88 11.37 11.76
N LEU A 80 4.14 10.28 11.95
CA LEU A 80 4.56 9.22 12.85
C LEU A 80 5.60 8.36 12.15
N PHE A 81 6.82 8.37 12.67
CA PHE A 81 7.93 7.51 12.23
C PHE A 81 7.95 6.15 12.95
N GLN A 82 7.05 5.96 13.92
CA GLN A 82 6.90 4.74 14.72
C GLN A 82 5.43 4.49 15.03
N GLU A 83 5.09 3.22 15.28
CA GLU A 83 3.75 2.80 15.64
C GLU A 83 3.29 3.51 16.94
N PRO A 84 2.11 4.16 16.95
CA PRO A 84 1.61 4.79 18.16
C PRO A 84 1.17 3.74 19.18
N ASP A 85 1.55 3.96 20.44
CA ASP A 85 1.17 3.09 21.56
C ASP A 85 -0.35 3.20 21.80
N VAL A 86 -1.10 2.20 21.32
CA VAL A 86 -2.56 2.15 21.45
C VAL A 86 -2.91 1.61 22.83
N LYS A 87 -3.37 2.47 23.73
CA LYS A 87 -4.03 1.99 24.94
C LYS A 87 -5.43 1.50 24.60
N ALA A 88 -5.66 0.21 24.86
CA ALA A 88 -6.97 -0.43 24.83
C ALA A 88 -7.97 0.24 25.79
#